data_AF-A0A0V0XJZ1-F1
#
_entry.id   AF-A0A0V0XJZ1-F1
#
_cell.length_a   1.000
_cell.length_b   1.000
_cell.length_c   1.000
_cell.angle_alpha   90.00
_cell.angle_beta   90.00
_cell.angle_gamma   90.00
#
_symmetry.space_group_name_H-M   'P 1'
#
loop_
_entity.id
_entity.type
_entity.pdbx_description
1 polymer ?
#
loop_
_entity_poly.entity_id
_entity_poly.type
_entity_poly.pdbx_seq_one_letter_code
_entity_poly.pdbx_strand_id
1 'polypeptide(L)'
;MSMIQELFRQILDPSPMQRALLEQMLSRWENLWDTSKMHAESIKAVEAVLTGVVEANEILNTHERTLCLYDYMPSNLDQLRNMHAELLSVQMLLQQQQAVFDDLSSNVGKLRQHVARTRFNVADHYDINSVDDVVQELTVRWENICYQVIDRLNLIESATGVLMQYQSAYENENAWLERVEKTIDDLRIDESMNPEEYQKHLDLLMAEYRNLTERTEAVEHVNREGGRFIREAKTYDSRISQYRDSIMERNPTISFGSYSSMSGHRQVAKDLEDFNRRFSQLASVILERRNVIQVWMQSYRRRREFRRANFIRRMALNDSDMFNLCHDLSAGRLGLILFCMRHVRLERGLLI
;
A
#
# COMPACT_ATOMS: atom_id res chain seq x y z
N MET A 1 30.63 -52.33 88.31
CA MET A 1 29.59 -52.09 87.29
C MET A 1 28.82 -50.87 87.73
N SER A 2 28.76 -49.84 86.88
CA SER A 2 28.32 -48.48 87.22
C SER A 2 26.83 -48.46 87.59
N MET A 3 26.42 -47.62 88.55
CA MET A 3 25.02 -47.35 88.95
C MET A 3 24.08 -47.12 87.74
N ILE A 4 24.64 -46.64 86.63
CA ILE A 4 23.97 -46.47 85.35
C ILE A 4 23.48 -47.81 84.75
N GLN A 5 24.24 -48.90 84.90
CA GLN A 5 23.85 -50.24 84.43
C GLN A 5 22.69 -50.81 85.26
N GLU A 6 22.66 -50.53 86.57
CA GLU A 6 21.56 -50.96 87.46
C GLU A 6 20.26 -50.21 87.13
N LEU A 7 20.35 -48.89 86.89
CA LEU A 7 19.23 -48.06 86.45
C LEU A 7 18.72 -48.46 85.06
N PHE A 8 19.60 -48.83 84.14
CA PHE A 8 19.22 -49.32 82.81
C PHE A 8 18.48 -50.66 82.87
N ARG A 9 18.83 -51.51 83.85
CA ARG A 9 18.18 -52.81 84.09
C ARG A 9 16.79 -52.70 84.73
N GLN A 10 16.48 -51.55 85.34
CA GLN A 10 15.18 -51.24 85.93
C GLN A 10 14.19 -50.65 84.92
N ILE A 11 14.65 -50.33 83.71
CA ILE A 11 13.76 -49.97 82.61
C ILE A 11 13.01 -51.25 82.20
N LEU A 12 11.70 -51.29 82.48
CA LEU A 12 10.83 -52.39 82.06
C LEU A 12 10.92 -52.56 80.54
N ASP A 13 11.19 -53.79 80.08
CA ASP A 13 11.11 -54.12 78.66
C ASP A 13 9.69 -53.81 78.15
N PRO A 14 9.54 -53.05 77.05
CA PRO A 14 8.23 -52.72 76.53
C PRO A 14 7.50 -54.00 76.14
N SER A 15 6.26 -54.15 76.60
CA SER A 15 5.42 -55.31 76.32
C SER A 15 5.19 -55.45 74.80
N PRO A 16 4.90 -56.66 74.28
CA PRO A 16 4.61 -56.85 72.86
C PRO A 16 3.51 -55.92 72.34
N MET A 17 2.50 -55.65 73.16
CA MET A 17 1.43 -54.70 72.86
C MET A 17 1.94 -53.25 72.74
N GLN A 18 2.82 -52.81 73.65
CA GLN A 18 3.42 -51.47 73.60
C GLN A 18 4.30 -51.30 72.36
N ARG A 19 5.06 -52.33 71.97
CA ARG A 19 5.86 -52.32 70.73
C ARG A 19 4.96 -52.19 69.49
N ALA A 20 3.89 -52.98 69.41
CA ALA A 20 2.94 -52.92 68.30
C ALA A 20 2.23 -51.55 68.20
N LEU A 21 1.83 -50.95 69.34
CA LEU A 21 1.27 -49.60 69.38
C LEU A 21 2.27 -48.54 68.92
N LEU A 22 3.53 -48.64 69.34
CA LEU A 22 4.59 -47.73 68.90
C LEU A 22 4.85 -47.86 67.40
N GLU A 23 4.95 -49.07 66.86
CA GLU A 23 5.09 -49.32 65.41
C GLU A 23 3.93 -48.73 64.62
N GLN A 24 2.69 -48.88 65.12
CA GLN A 24 1.52 -48.28 64.50
C GLN A 24 1.59 -46.74 64.54
N MET A 25 2.01 -46.14 65.66
CA MET A 25 2.19 -44.69 65.75
C MET A 25 3.26 -44.17 64.79
N LEU A 26 4.40 -44.86 64.71
CA LEU A 26 5.49 -44.51 63.78
C LEU A 26 5.02 -44.59 62.33
N SER A 27 4.32 -45.66 61.95
CA SER A 27 3.75 -45.80 60.62
C SER A 27 2.74 -44.69 60.30
N ARG A 28 1.86 -44.32 61.24
CA ARG A 28 0.93 -43.19 61.05
C ARG A 28 1.65 -41.86 60.92
N TRP A 29 2.72 -41.66 61.70
CA TRP A 29 3.56 -40.47 61.63
C TRP A 29 4.26 -40.35 60.27
N GLU A 30 4.86 -41.43 59.77
CA GLU A 30 5.48 -41.48 58.44
C GLU A 30 4.46 -41.18 57.34
N ASN A 31 3.29 -41.83 57.37
CA ASN A 31 2.22 -41.57 56.41
C ASN A 31 1.76 -40.09 56.42
N LEU A 32 1.59 -39.51 57.61
CA LEU A 32 1.22 -38.09 57.75
C LEU A 32 2.31 -37.18 57.19
N TRP A 33 3.57 -37.49 57.49
CA TRP A 33 4.74 -36.74 57.02
C TRP A 33 4.86 -36.76 55.50
N ASP A 34 4.75 -37.93 54.88
CA ASP A 34 4.81 -38.08 53.42
C ASP A 34 3.63 -37.37 52.74
N THR A 35 2.43 -37.47 53.31
CA THR A 35 1.24 -36.77 52.80
C THR A 35 1.43 -35.25 52.87
N SER A 36 1.95 -34.75 53.99
CA SER A 36 2.28 -33.33 54.17
C SER A 36 3.29 -32.84 53.12
N LYS A 37 4.34 -33.62 52.86
CA LYS A 37 5.35 -33.31 51.84
C LYS A 37 4.73 -33.27 50.43
N MET A 38 3.88 -34.23 50.08
CA MET A 38 3.20 -34.23 48.77
C MET A 38 2.28 -33.02 48.59
N HIS A 39 1.56 -32.60 49.64
CA HIS A 39 0.76 -31.37 49.59
C HIS A 39 1.61 -30.11 49.44
N ALA A 40 2.77 -30.04 50.11
CA ALA A 40 3.70 -28.92 49.94
C ALA A 40 4.22 -28.81 48.50
N GLU A 41 4.53 -29.93 47.85
CA GLU A 41 4.90 -29.96 46.43
C GLU A 41 3.73 -29.54 45.53
N SER A 42 2.50 -29.97 45.84
CA SER A 42 1.30 -29.54 45.12
C SER A 42 1.08 -28.03 45.21
N ILE A 43 1.30 -27.41 46.38
CA ILE A 43 1.15 -25.95 46.56
C ILE A 43 2.19 -25.20 45.73
N LYS A 44 3.44 -25.66 45.69
CA LYS A 44 4.48 -25.08 44.83
C LYS A 44 4.14 -25.18 43.35
N ALA A 45 3.55 -26.30 42.93
CA ALA A 45 3.10 -26.45 41.54
C ALA A 45 1.97 -25.46 41.20
N VAL A 46 1.02 -25.24 42.12
CA VAL A 46 -0.04 -24.22 41.96
C VAL A 46 0.58 -22.82 41.83
N GLU A 47 1.51 -22.47 42.72
CA GLU A 47 2.21 -21.17 42.68
C GLU A 47 2.94 -20.94 41.35
N ALA A 48 3.62 -21.96 40.83
CA ALA A 48 4.31 -21.90 39.54
C ALA A 48 3.33 -21.67 38.38
N VAL A 49 2.18 -22.35 38.38
CA VAL A 49 1.13 -22.15 37.35
C VAL A 49 0.52 -20.77 37.46
N LEU A 50 0.17 -20.30 38.66
CA LEU A 50 -0.41 -18.97 38.85
C LEU A 50 0.55 -17.86 38.38
N THR A 51 1.83 -17.98 38.72
CA THR A 51 2.86 -17.04 38.27
C THR A 51 2.99 -17.05 36.74
N GLY A 52 3.05 -18.23 36.14
CA GLY A 52 3.12 -18.36 34.68
C GLY A 52 1.89 -17.82 33.95
N VAL A 53 0.68 -17.99 34.51
CA VAL A 53 -0.56 -17.42 33.96
C VAL A 53 -0.54 -15.89 33.97
N VAL A 54 -0.01 -15.29 35.04
CA VAL A 54 0.13 -13.82 35.13
C VAL A 54 1.14 -13.32 34.10
N GLU A 55 2.33 -13.92 34.05
CA GLU A 55 3.39 -13.56 33.11
C GLU A 55 2.93 -13.72 31.64
N ALA A 56 2.31 -14.86 31.30
CA ALA A 56 1.76 -15.10 29.97
C ALA A 56 0.69 -14.06 29.60
N ASN A 57 -0.21 -13.71 30.52
CA ASN A 57 -1.21 -12.66 30.26
C ASN A 57 -0.58 -11.30 29.99
N GLU A 58 0.44 -10.90 30.75
CA GLU A 58 1.14 -9.62 30.54
C GLU A 58 1.82 -9.57 29.17
N ILE A 59 2.48 -10.67 28.77
CA ILE A 59 3.09 -10.82 27.44
C ILE A 59 2.02 -10.71 26.35
N LEU A 60 0.94 -11.48 26.44
CA LEU A 60 -0.17 -11.47 25.47
C LEU A 60 -0.78 -10.07 25.33
N ASN A 61 -1.12 -9.43 26.45
CA ASN A 61 -1.74 -8.10 26.44
C ASN A 61 -0.81 -7.04 25.82
N THR A 62 0.50 -7.16 26.05
CA THR A 62 1.50 -6.25 25.48
C THR A 62 1.58 -6.41 23.96
N HIS A 63 1.66 -7.65 23.47
CA HIS A 63 1.74 -7.90 22.03
C HIS A 63 0.44 -7.60 21.30
N GLU A 64 -0.72 -7.97 21.87
CA GLU A 64 -2.03 -7.64 21.30
C GLU A 64 -2.20 -6.12 21.15
N ARG A 65 -1.80 -5.35 22.18
CA ARG A 65 -1.81 -3.88 22.11
C ARG A 65 -0.87 -3.38 21.02
N THR A 66 0.38 -3.85 20.99
CA THR A 66 1.36 -3.46 19.97
C THR A 66 0.84 -3.75 18.56
N LEU A 67 0.28 -4.94 18.32
CA LEU A 67 -0.28 -5.32 17.03
C LEU A 67 -1.52 -4.52 16.64
N CYS A 68 -2.30 -4.02 17.60
CA CYS A 68 -3.44 -3.13 17.33
C CYS A 68 -3.04 -1.68 17.02
N LEU A 69 -1.79 -1.28 17.29
CA LEU A 69 -1.27 0.04 16.98
C LEU A 69 -0.78 0.19 15.53
N TYR A 70 -0.57 -0.92 14.82
CA TYR A 70 -0.25 -0.88 13.40
C TYR A 70 -1.41 -0.27 12.60
N ASP A 71 -1.07 0.68 11.75
CA ASP A 71 -2.00 1.39 10.86
C ASP A 71 -2.08 0.70 9.49
N TYR A 72 -2.90 1.26 8.59
CA TYR A 72 -3.04 0.82 7.21
C TYR A 72 -1.71 0.78 6.44
N MET A 73 -1.66 -0.06 5.42
CA MET A 73 -0.47 -0.27 4.59
C MET A 73 -0.05 1.04 3.88
N PRO A 74 1.19 1.52 4.07
CA PRO A 74 1.68 2.73 3.41
C PRO A 74 2.07 2.47 1.94
N SER A 75 2.03 3.52 1.12
CA SER A 75 2.49 3.51 -0.28
C SER A 75 3.91 4.08 -0.44
N ASN A 76 4.72 4.05 0.62
CA ASN A 76 6.10 4.52 0.63
C ASN A 76 7.04 3.36 1.00
N LEU A 77 8.07 3.14 0.19
CA LEU A 77 8.99 2.01 0.36
C LEU A 77 9.80 2.06 1.66
N ASP A 78 10.21 3.25 2.11
CA ASP A 78 10.97 3.39 3.36
C ASP A 78 10.08 3.11 4.57
N GLN A 79 8.82 3.55 4.54
CA GLN A 79 7.84 3.22 5.57
C GLN A 79 7.56 1.71 5.62
N LEU A 80 7.38 1.04 4.47
CA LEU A 80 7.21 -0.42 4.42
C LEU A 80 8.44 -1.16 4.96
N ARG A 81 9.66 -0.71 4.62
CA ARG A 81 10.90 -1.29 5.13
C ARG A 81 11.02 -1.14 6.65
N ASN A 82 10.65 0.02 7.19
CA ASN A 82 10.65 0.27 8.62
C ASN A 82 9.63 -0.64 9.34
N MET A 83 8.39 -0.71 8.83
CA MET A 83 7.36 -1.61 9.36
C MET A 83 7.81 -3.08 9.34
N HIS A 84 8.46 -3.52 8.25
CA HIS A 84 9.00 -4.87 8.13
C HIS A 84 10.11 -5.12 9.18
N ALA A 85 11.05 -4.19 9.34
CA ALA A 85 12.12 -4.32 10.34
C ALA A 85 11.57 -4.37 11.78
N GLU A 86 10.56 -3.54 12.09
CA GLU A 86 9.86 -3.58 13.38
C GLU A 86 9.18 -4.93 13.61
N LEU A 87 8.44 -5.45 12.62
CA LEU A 87 7.78 -6.76 12.75
C LEU A 87 8.77 -7.93 12.88
N LEU A 88 9.93 -7.86 12.22
CA LEU A 88 11.01 -8.83 12.43
C LEU A 88 11.51 -8.80 13.88
N SER A 89 11.65 -7.60 14.47
CA SER A 89 12.04 -7.49 15.88
C SER A 89 11.00 -8.10 16.82
N VAL A 90 9.71 -7.91 16.52
CA VAL A 90 8.61 -8.55 17.25
C VAL A 90 8.66 -10.07 17.08
N GLN A 91 8.88 -10.57 15.86
CA GLN A 91 9.02 -12.01 15.60
C GLN A 91 10.16 -12.64 16.42
N MET A 92 11.32 -11.98 16.46
CA MET A 92 12.46 -12.44 17.27
C MET A 92 12.16 -12.43 18.77
N LEU A 93 11.39 -11.44 19.24
CA LEU A 93 10.95 -11.38 20.64
C LEU A 93 9.96 -12.51 20.97
N LEU A 94 9.00 -12.79 20.08
CA LEU A 94 8.06 -13.90 20.25
C LEU A 94 8.78 -15.24 20.34
N GLN A 95 9.79 -15.47 19.50
CA GLN A 95 10.62 -16.68 19.56
C GLN A 95 11.34 -16.84 20.90
N GLN A 96 11.82 -15.75 21.50
CA GLN A 96 12.46 -15.78 22.82
C GLN A 96 11.47 -16.07 23.95
N GLN A 97 10.22 -15.61 23.81
CA GLN A 97 9.18 -15.75 24.83
C GLN A 97 8.40 -17.08 24.73
N GLN A 98 8.60 -17.88 23.68
CA GLN A 98 7.98 -19.20 23.52
C GLN A 98 8.19 -20.10 24.75
N ALA A 99 9.37 -20.05 25.36
CA ALA A 99 9.71 -20.85 26.55
C ALA A 99 8.75 -20.60 27.73
N VAL A 100 8.18 -19.39 27.87
CA VAL A 100 7.22 -19.07 28.94
C VAL A 100 5.94 -19.91 28.80
N PHE A 101 5.45 -20.08 27.56
CA PHE A 101 4.24 -20.86 27.28
C PHE A 101 4.50 -22.37 27.38
N ASP A 102 5.68 -22.81 26.96
CA ASP A 102 6.10 -24.21 27.10
C ASP A 102 6.25 -24.60 28.59
N ASP A 103 6.87 -23.71 29.38
CA ASP A 103 7.03 -23.89 30.82
C ASP A 103 5.70 -23.86 31.56
N LEU A 104 4.79 -22.95 31.20
CA LEU A 104 3.44 -22.90 31.75
C LEU A 104 2.69 -24.22 31.50
N SER A 105 2.72 -24.72 30.25
CA SER A 105 2.11 -26.00 29.88
C SER A 105 2.72 -27.18 30.66
N SER A 106 4.04 -27.19 30.82
CA SER A 106 4.76 -28.18 31.63
C SER A 106 4.35 -28.13 33.11
N ASN A 107 4.20 -26.92 33.67
CA ASN A 107 3.82 -26.72 35.07
C ASN A 107 2.39 -27.17 35.36
N VAL A 108 1.46 -26.99 34.42
CA VAL A 108 0.09 -27.57 34.52
C VAL A 108 0.14 -29.09 34.54
N GLY A 109 0.98 -29.69 33.69
CA GLY A 109 1.21 -31.14 33.68
C GLY A 109 1.75 -31.66 35.03
N LYS A 110 2.73 -30.97 35.62
CA LYS A 110 3.25 -31.29 36.97
C LYS A 110 2.18 -31.12 38.04
N LEU A 111 1.41 -30.04 38.00
CA LEU A 111 0.31 -29.79 38.93
C LEU A 111 -0.70 -30.95 38.91
N ARG A 112 -1.11 -31.41 37.72
CA ARG A 112 -2.01 -32.55 37.58
C ARG A 112 -1.44 -33.81 38.25
N GLN A 113 -0.15 -34.10 38.06
CA GLN A 113 0.50 -35.24 38.70
C GLN A 113 0.51 -35.13 40.24
N HIS A 114 0.78 -33.95 40.79
CA HIS A 114 0.74 -33.74 42.24
C HIS A 114 -0.67 -33.85 42.81
N VAL A 115 -1.67 -33.32 42.11
CA VAL A 115 -3.08 -33.39 42.52
C VAL A 115 -3.59 -34.83 42.48
N ALA A 116 -3.26 -35.60 41.45
CA ALA A 116 -3.63 -37.02 41.35
C ALA A 116 -3.07 -37.86 42.51
N ARG A 117 -1.85 -37.54 42.97
CA ARG A 117 -1.22 -38.22 44.13
C ARG A 117 -1.84 -37.82 45.46
N THR A 118 -2.19 -36.55 45.64
CA THR A 118 -2.71 -36.02 46.91
C THR A 118 -4.22 -36.19 47.07
N ARG A 119 -4.97 -36.26 45.96
CA ARG A 119 -6.43 -36.34 45.93
C ARG A 119 -6.93 -37.62 45.24
N PHE A 120 -6.24 -38.74 45.43
CA PHE A 120 -6.51 -40.03 44.77
C PHE A 120 -7.94 -40.59 44.96
N ASN A 121 -8.66 -40.15 46.00
CA ASN A 121 -10.05 -40.55 46.28
C ASN A 121 -11.10 -39.70 45.54
N VAL A 122 -10.67 -38.66 44.81
CA VAL A 122 -11.56 -37.77 44.07
C VAL A 122 -11.48 -38.14 42.59
N ALA A 123 -12.63 -38.50 42.01
CA ALA A 123 -12.69 -38.99 40.63
C ALA A 123 -12.48 -37.89 39.56
N ASP A 124 -12.85 -36.64 39.87
CA ASP A 124 -12.71 -35.51 38.94
C ASP A 124 -12.22 -34.24 39.67
N HIS A 125 -11.28 -33.54 39.05
CA HIS A 125 -10.62 -32.37 39.59
C HIS A 125 -11.02 -31.13 38.80
N TYR A 126 -12.26 -30.64 39.01
CA TYR A 126 -12.83 -29.50 38.29
C TYR A 126 -11.96 -28.23 38.36
N ASP A 127 -11.31 -27.98 39.49
CA ASP A 127 -10.38 -26.86 39.66
C ASP A 127 -9.18 -26.94 38.72
N ILE A 128 -8.67 -28.16 38.48
CA ILE A 128 -7.55 -28.39 37.56
C ILE A 128 -8.01 -28.31 36.12
N ASN A 129 -9.19 -28.85 35.80
CA ASN A 129 -9.77 -28.73 34.46
C ASN A 129 -9.99 -27.25 34.09
N SER A 130 -10.48 -26.44 35.04
CA SER A 130 -10.61 -24.99 34.85
C SER A 130 -9.25 -24.31 34.61
N VAL A 131 -8.17 -24.77 35.23
CA VAL A 131 -6.81 -24.27 34.98
C VAL A 131 -6.35 -24.64 33.56
N ASP A 132 -6.64 -25.85 33.09
CA ASP A 132 -6.35 -26.25 31.71
C ASP A 132 -7.08 -25.36 30.71
N ASP A 133 -8.37 -25.08 30.95
CA ASP A 133 -9.17 -24.21 30.07
C ASP A 133 -8.56 -22.81 29.97
N VAL A 134 -8.12 -22.23 31.10
CA VAL A 134 -7.44 -20.93 31.14
C VAL A 134 -6.13 -20.98 30.34
N VAL A 135 -5.29 -22.00 30.57
CA VAL A 135 -4.00 -22.10 29.88
C VAL A 135 -4.18 -22.38 28.40
N GLN A 136 -5.19 -23.16 28.01
CA GLN A 136 -5.56 -23.37 26.62
C GLN A 136 -6.02 -22.07 25.95
N GLU A 137 -6.79 -21.24 26.62
CA GLU A 137 -7.16 -19.90 26.11
C GLU A 137 -5.90 -19.05 25.86
N LEU A 138 -4.96 -19.02 26.81
CA LEU A 138 -3.70 -18.28 26.65
C LEU A 138 -2.86 -18.80 25.48
N THR A 139 -2.80 -20.12 25.30
CA THR A 139 -2.09 -20.76 24.18
C THR A 139 -2.72 -20.38 22.84
N VAL A 140 -4.05 -20.42 22.71
CA VAL A 140 -4.75 -20.00 21.47
C VAL A 140 -4.47 -18.53 21.15
N ARG A 141 -4.48 -17.66 22.17
CA ARG A 141 -4.11 -16.24 22.00
C ARG A 141 -2.67 -16.09 21.52
N TRP A 142 -1.75 -16.82 22.11
CA TRP A 142 -0.33 -16.81 21.76
C TRP A 142 -0.11 -17.23 20.31
N GLU A 143 -0.68 -18.37 19.91
CA GLU A 143 -0.60 -18.88 18.54
C GLU A 143 -1.18 -17.88 17.54
N ASN A 144 -2.30 -17.23 17.86
CA ASN A 144 -2.87 -16.20 17.02
C ASN A 144 -1.94 -14.99 16.88
N ILE A 145 -1.28 -14.51 17.95
CA ILE A 145 -0.29 -13.42 17.87
C ILE A 145 0.88 -13.81 16.97
N CYS A 146 1.42 -15.02 17.14
CA CYS A 146 2.49 -15.55 16.29
C CYS A 146 2.08 -15.61 14.81
N TYR A 147 0.86 -16.10 14.54
CA TYR A 147 0.30 -16.13 13.20
C TYR A 147 0.15 -14.72 12.61
N GLN A 148 -0.38 -13.77 13.37
CA GLN A 148 -0.58 -12.38 12.92
C GLN A 148 0.73 -11.70 12.53
N VAL A 149 1.81 -11.91 13.28
CA VAL A 149 3.12 -11.35 12.94
C VAL A 149 3.65 -11.94 11.63
N ILE A 150 3.56 -13.27 11.46
CA ILE A 150 4.02 -13.95 10.25
C ILE A 150 3.19 -13.52 9.02
N ASP A 151 1.86 -13.48 9.14
CA ASP A 151 0.96 -13.08 8.06
C ASP A 151 1.24 -11.63 7.62
N ARG A 152 1.41 -10.71 8.58
CA ARG A 152 1.75 -9.31 8.30
C ARG A 152 3.12 -9.16 7.63
N LEU A 153 4.13 -9.91 8.05
CA LEU A 153 5.45 -9.93 7.41
C LEU A 153 5.33 -10.35 5.94
N ASN A 154 4.65 -11.46 5.66
CA ASN A 154 4.45 -11.96 4.31
C ASN A 154 3.71 -10.95 3.41
N LEU A 155 2.65 -10.33 3.94
CA LEU A 155 1.88 -9.31 3.22
C LEU A 155 2.73 -8.07 2.92
N ILE A 156 3.55 -7.60 3.86
CA ILE A 156 4.43 -6.45 3.66
C ILE A 156 5.54 -6.77 2.66
N GLU A 157 6.13 -7.97 2.71
CA GLU A 157 7.16 -8.39 1.75
C GLU A 157 6.60 -8.48 0.33
N SER A 158 5.44 -9.13 0.16
CA SER A 158 4.69 -9.18 -1.09
C SER A 158 4.40 -7.77 -1.62
N ALA A 159 3.79 -6.92 -0.79
CA ALA A 159 3.43 -5.55 -1.17
C ALA A 159 4.64 -4.70 -1.51
N THR A 160 5.78 -4.88 -0.82
CA THR A 160 7.03 -4.16 -1.11
C THR A 160 7.52 -4.48 -2.53
N GLY A 161 7.55 -5.77 -2.90
CA GLY A 161 7.96 -6.19 -4.24
C GLY A 161 7.06 -5.66 -5.34
N VAL A 162 5.75 -5.58 -5.09
CA VAL A 162 4.79 -4.99 -6.05
C VAL A 162 4.92 -3.47 -6.11
N LEU A 163 5.08 -2.80 -4.97
CA LEU A 163 5.21 -1.35 -4.91
C LEU A 163 6.47 -0.87 -5.63
N MET A 164 7.58 -1.60 -5.51
CA MET A 164 8.82 -1.30 -6.25
C MET A 164 8.61 -1.33 -7.77
N GLN A 165 7.87 -2.32 -8.27
CA GLN A 165 7.56 -2.44 -9.70
C GLN A 165 6.63 -1.29 -10.14
N TYR A 166 5.59 -1.01 -9.37
CA TYR A 166 4.67 0.10 -9.62
C TYR A 166 5.40 1.45 -9.65
N GLN A 167 6.20 1.78 -8.63
CA GLN A 167 6.89 3.07 -8.54
C GLN A 167 7.87 3.25 -9.70
N SER A 168 8.66 2.23 -10.04
CA SER A 168 9.58 2.28 -11.17
C SER A 168 8.86 2.53 -12.50
N ALA A 169 7.78 1.79 -12.76
CA ALA A 169 6.98 1.96 -13.98
C ALA A 169 6.30 3.35 -14.01
N TYR A 170 5.70 3.75 -12.89
CA TYR A 170 5.00 5.02 -12.76
C TYR A 170 5.96 6.21 -12.95
N GLU A 171 7.12 6.21 -12.32
CA GLU A 171 8.12 7.27 -12.43
C GLU A 171 8.60 7.43 -13.88
N ASN A 172 8.91 6.33 -14.57
CA ASN A 172 9.35 6.36 -15.96
C ASN A 172 8.29 6.96 -16.90
N GLU A 173 7.05 6.48 -16.79
CA GLU A 173 5.97 6.94 -17.66
C GLU A 173 5.49 8.35 -17.29
N ASN A 174 5.44 8.70 -16.01
CA ASN A 174 5.11 10.04 -15.56
C ASN A 174 6.16 11.07 -16.02
N ALA A 175 7.46 10.74 -15.94
CA ALA A 175 8.52 11.62 -16.45
C ALA A 175 8.46 11.78 -17.98
N TRP A 176 8.07 10.75 -18.72
CA TRP A 176 7.80 10.90 -20.15
C TRP A 176 6.58 11.80 -20.39
N LEU A 177 5.49 11.57 -19.67
CA LEU A 177 4.24 12.33 -19.81
C LEU A 177 4.47 13.82 -19.56
N GLU A 178 5.18 14.18 -18.48
CA GLU A 178 5.55 15.57 -18.16
C GLU A 178 6.38 16.23 -19.27
N ARG A 179 7.29 15.50 -19.91
CA ARG A 179 8.09 16.04 -21.03
C ARG A 179 7.23 16.33 -22.25
N VAL A 180 6.30 15.44 -22.58
CA VAL A 180 5.41 15.65 -23.73
C VAL A 180 4.41 16.75 -23.43
N GLU A 181 3.77 16.76 -22.26
CA GLU A 181 2.88 17.85 -21.82
C GLU A 181 3.58 19.20 -21.95
N LYS A 182 4.80 19.33 -21.42
CA LYS A 182 5.59 20.56 -21.56
C LYS A 182 5.90 20.92 -23.02
N THR A 183 6.31 19.94 -23.82
CA THR A 183 6.59 20.15 -25.26
C THR A 183 5.36 20.67 -25.98
N ILE A 184 4.18 20.10 -25.67
CA ILE A 184 2.91 20.55 -26.24
C ILE A 184 2.58 21.95 -25.73
N ASP A 185 2.68 22.23 -24.44
CA ASP A 185 2.38 23.55 -23.87
C ASP A 185 3.26 24.68 -24.42
N ASP A 186 4.53 24.39 -24.69
CA ASP A 186 5.48 25.34 -25.28
C ASP A 186 5.20 25.63 -26.77
N LEU A 187 4.37 24.83 -27.46
CA LEU A 187 3.98 25.09 -28.85
C LEU A 187 3.07 26.32 -28.94
N ARG A 188 3.67 27.44 -29.34
CA ARG A 188 2.95 28.65 -29.76
C ARG A 188 2.45 28.50 -31.18
N ILE A 189 1.13 28.47 -31.34
CA ILE A 189 0.48 28.38 -32.65
C ILE A 189 -0.28 29.69 -32.88
N ASP A 190 0.10 30.44 -33.93
CA ASP A 190 -0.52 31.72 -34.30
C ASP A 190 -1.05 31.63 -35.74
N GLU A 191 -2.22 32.23 -36.02
CA GLU A 191 -2.85 32.24 -37.34
C GLU A 191 -1.96 32.85 -38.44
N SER A 192 -1.06 33.77 -38.05
CA SER A 192 -0.14 34.48 -38.93
C SER A 192 1.11 33.68 -39.34
N MET A 193 1.29 32.46 -38.81
CA MET A 193 2.46 31.63 -39.10
C MET A 193 2.58 31.20 -40.57
N ASN A 194 3.82 30.93 -40.97
CA ASN A 194 4.11 30.47 -42.32
C ASN A 194 3.73 28.98 -42.50
N PRO A 195 3.35 28.54 -43.72
CA PRO A 195 2.98 27.15 -43.98
C PRO A 195 4.03 26.11 -43.60
N GLU A 196 5.32 26.46 -43.71
CA GLU A 196 6.42 25.57 -43.33
C GLU A 196 6.50 25.35 -41.80
N GLU A 197 6.20 26.38 -41.01
CA GLU A 197 6.15 26.28 -39.54
C GLU A 197 4.94 25.45 -39.09
N TYR A 198 3.79 25.64 -39.73
CA TYR A 198 2.63 24.77 -39.52
C TYR A 198 2.93 23.31 -39.81
N GLN A 199 3.65 23.02 -40.90
CA GLN A 199 4.03 21.66 -41.23
C GLN A 199 4.96 21.06 -40.17
N LYS A 200 5.97 21.82 -39.69
CA LYS A 200 6.86 21.38 -38.60
C LYS A 200 6.08 21.07 -37.32
N HIS A 201 5.13 21.93 -36.93
CA HIS A 201 4.30 21.69 -35.75
C HIS A 201 3.37 20.49 -35.92
N LEU A 202 2.81 20.28 -37.12
CA LEU A 202 2.02 19.07 -37.42
C LEU A 202 2.86 17.80 -37.35
N ASP A 203 4.06 17.81 -37.92
CA ASP A 203 4.96 16.67 -37.92
C ASP A 203 5.36 16.29 -36.49
N LEU A 204 5.65 17.29 -35.64
CA LEU A 204 5.91 17.10 -34.21
C LEU A 204 4.68 16.52 -33.48
N LEU A 205 3.51 17.14 -33.63
CA LEU A 205 2.28 16.67 -32.98
C LEU A 205 1.93 15.23 -33.38
N MET A 206 2.11 14.90 -34.66
CA MET A 206 1.87 13.54 -35.15
C MET A 206 2.93 12.55 -34.68
N ALA A 207 4.18 12.97 -34.51
CA ALA A 207 5.22 12.15 -33.92
C ALA A 207 4.91 11.86 -32.43
N GLU A 208 4.54 12.87 -31.65
CA GLU A 208 4.16 12.67 -30.25
C GLU A 208 2.88 11.84 -30.09
N TYR A 209 1.91 12.00 -30.99
CA TYR A 209 0.72 11.14 -31.01
C TYR A 209 1.06 9.67 -31.26
N ARG A 210 1.99 9.39 -32.18
CA ARG A 210 2.46 8.01 -32.43
C ARG A 210 3.19 7.44 -31.22
N ASN A 211 4.08 8.22 -30.62
CA ASN A 211 4.76 7.83 -29.38
C ASN A 211 3.76 7.52 -28.26
N LEU A 212 2.68 8.29 -28.16
CA LEU A 212 1.60 8.06 -27.20
C LEU A 212 0.91 6.71 -27.46
N THR A 213 0.62 6.38 -28.71
CA THR A 213 0.03 5.06 -29.05
C THR A 213 0.98 3.91 -28.72
N GLU A 214 2.28 4.05 -28.98
CA GLU A 214 3.29 3.03 -28.65
C GLU A 214 3.45 2.81 -27.14
N ARG A 215 3.23 3.87 -26.34
CA ARG A 215 3.32 3.80 -24.88
C ARG A 215 2.06 3.34 -24.17
N THR A 216 0.99 3.05 -24.91
CA THR A 216 -0.27 2.57 -24.31
C THR A 216 -0.06 1.29 -23.51
N GLU A 217 0.77 0.36 -24.00
CA GLU A 217 1.11 -0.87 -23.27
C GLU A 217 1.87 -0.59 -21.96
N ALA A 218 2.79 0.39 -21.97
CA ALA A 218 3.53 0.78 -20.77
C ALA A 218 2.61 1.42 -19.72
N VAL A 219 1.64 2.25 -20.16
CA VAL A 219 0.60 2.82 -19.29
C VAL A 219 -0.30 1.72 -18.71
N GLU A 220 -0.69 0.74 -19.52
CA GLU A 220 -1.42 -0.44 -19.04
C GLU A 220 -0.62 -1.25 -18.02
N HIS A 221 0.71 -1.33 -18.18
CA HIS A 221 1.60 -1.96 -17.20
C HIS A 221 1.60 -1.20 -15.86
N VAL A 222 1.73 0.14 -15.89
CA VAL A 222 1.61 0.98 -14.68
C VAL A 222 0.28 0.72 -13.96
N ASN A 223 -0.82 0.70 -14.70
CA ASN A 223 -2.15 0.42 -14.16
C ASN A 223 -2.28 -0.99 -13.55
N ARG A 224 -1.66 -1.98 -14.20
CA ARG A 224 -1.65 -3.37 -13.72
C ARG A 224 -0.91 -3.48 -12.39
N GLU A 225 0.29 -2.91 -12.30
CA GLU A 225 1.11 -2.98 -11.09
C GLU A 225 0.51 -2.17 -9.95
N GLY A 226 0.01 -0.96 -10.21
CA GLY A 226 -0.69 -0.18 -9.20
C GLY A 226 -2.00 -0.86 -8.74
N GLY A 227 -2.74 -1.47 -9.66
CA GLY A 227 -3.92 -2.28 -9.34
C GLY A 227 -3.60 -3.58 -8.57
N ARG A 228 -2.40 -4.15 -8.74
CA ARG A 228 -1.90 -5.24 -7.88
C ARG A 228 -1.62 -4.72 -6.48
N PHE A 229 -0.86 -3.63 -6.34
CA PHE A 229 -0.54 -3.04 -5.04
C PHE A 229 -1.80 -2.66 -4.24
N ILE A 230 -2.79 -2.04 -4.89
CA ILE A 230 -4.07 -1.69 -4.26
C ILE A 230 -4.75 -2.92 -3.65
N ARG A 231 -4.67 -4.09 -4.28
CA ARG A 231 -5.27 -5.33 -3.76
C ARG A 231 -4.50 -5.89 -2.57
N GLU A 232 -3.16 -5.89 -2.63
CA GLU A 232 -2.31 -6.30 -1.51
C GLU A 232 -2.57 -5.41 -0.28
N ALA A 233 -2.54 -4.08 -0.47
CA ALA A 233 -2.79 -3.12 0.59
C ALA A 233 -4.20 -3.24 1.19
N LYS A 234 -5.26 -3.41 0.38
CA LYS A 234 -6.62 -3.66 0.89
C LYS A 234 -6.72 -4.96 1.68
N THR A 235 -5.99 -6.00 1.26
CA THR A 235 -5.96 -7.28 1.99
C THR A 235 -5.34 -7.08 3.36
N TYR A 236 -4.18 -6.43 3.43
CA TYR A 236 -3.54 -6.06 4.70
C TYR A 236 -4.46 -5.22 5.59
N ASP A 237 -5.04 -4.14 5.04
CA ASP A 237 -5.92 -3.23 5.78
C ASP A 237 -7.15 -3.95 6.37
N SER A 238 -7.71 -4.90 5.62
CA SER A 238 -8.80 -5.77 6.10
C SER A 238 -8.34 -6.70 7.21
N ARG A 239 -7.14 -7.30 7.11
CA ARG A 239 -6.61 -8.22 8.13
C ARG A 239 -6.35 -7.50 9.45
N ILE A 240 -5.73 -6.33 9.42
CA ILE A 240 -5.46 -5.56 10.64
C ILE A 240 -6.76 -5.07 11.30
N SER A 241 -7.76 -4.70 10.50
CA SER A 241 -9.07 -4.28 11.00
C SER A 241 -9.79 -5.45 11.69
N GLN A 242 -9.85 -6.62 11.04
CA GLN A 242 -10.43 -7.84 11.62
C GLN A 242 -9.75 -8.25 12.92
N TYR A 243 -8.42 -8.19 12.97
CA TYR A 243 -7.68 -8.50 14.20
C TYR A 243 -8.05 -7.51 15.31
N ARG A 244 -8.02 -6.21 15.02
CA ARG A 244 -8.36 -5.16 15.99
C ARG A 244 -9.80 -5.30 16.50
N ASP A 245 -10.75 -5.57 15.62
CA ASP A 245 -12.15 -5.79 15.96
C ASP A 245 -12.31 -7.01 16.89
N SER A 246 -11.61 -8.11 16.63
CA SER A 246 -11.67 -9.29 17.51
C SER A 246 -11.08 -9.04 18.91
N ILE A 247 -10.04 -8.19 19.02
CA ILE A 247 -9.52 -7.76 20.32
C ILE A 247 -10.51 -6.85 21.05
N MET A 248 -11.18 -5.94 20.34
CA MET A 248 -12.21 -5.05 20.90
C MET A 248 -13.47 -5.81 21.33
N GLU A 249 -13.87 -6.85 20.58
CA GLU A 249 -15.01 -7.70 20.94
C GLU A 249 -14.78 -8.41 22.28
N ARG A 250 -13.57 -8.92 22.50
CA ARG A 250 -13.19 -9.55 23.77
C ARG A 250 -13.00 -8.53 24.90
N ASN A 251 -12.56 -7.31 24.58
CA ASN A 251 -12.31 -6.25 25.57
C ASN A 251 -12.97 -4.92 25.17
N PRO A 252 -14.30 -4.76 25.40
CA PRO A 252 -15.05 -3.61 24.89
C PRO A 252 -14.62 -2.24 25.42
N THR A 253 -13.89 -2.21 26.54
CA THR A 253 -13.38 -0.98 27.16
C THR A 253 -12.06 -0.51 26.53
N ILE A 254 -11.39 -1.35 25.74
CA ILE A 254 -10.12 -1.00 25.09
C ILE A 254 -10.42 -0.20 23.83
N SER A 255 -9.84 1.00 23.75
CA SER A 255 -9.85 1.82 22.55
C SER A 255 -8.44 1.98 22.03
N PHE A 256 -8.25 1.64 20.76
CA PHE A 256 -7.08 2.03 19.99
C PHE A 256 -7.46 3.30 19.20
N GLY A 257 -6.55 4.24 18.97
CA GLY A 257 -6.86 5.48 18.23
C GLY A 257 -7.41 5.19 16.83
N SER A 258 -8.04 6.17 16.17
CA SER A 258 -8.52 5.97 14.79
C SER A 258 -7.37 5.68 13.83
N TYR A 259 -7.63 4.84 12.82
CA TYR A 259 -6.70 4.63 11.71
C TYR A 259 -6.45 5.93 10.94
N SER A 260 -5.31 6.03 10.25
CA SER A 260 -5.01 7.15 9.37
C SER A 260 -6.09 7.31 8.29
N SER A 261 -6.42 8.57 7.97
CA SER A 261 -7.40 8.90 6.93
C SER A 261 -6.96 8.49 5.52
N MET A 262 -5.65 8.33 5.31
CA MET A 262 -5.06 8.05 3.99
C MET A 262 -4.23 6.76 4.07
N SER A 263 -4.80 5.67 3.57
CA SER A 263 -4.08 4.41 3.34
C SER A 263 -3.33 4.44 2.01
N GLY A 264 -2.29 3.61 1.88
CA GLY A 264 -1.49 3.50 0.67
C GLY A 264 -2.30 3.08 -0.55
N HIS A 265 -3.33 2.24 -0.37
CA HIS A 265 -4.23 1.90 -1.48
C HIS A 265 -5.00 3.12 -2.00
N ARG A 266 -5.35 4.09 -1.14
CA ARG A 266 -6.08 5.30 -1.54
C ARG A 266 -5.16 6.25 -2.29
N GLN A 267 -3.92 6.36 -1.80
CA GLN A 267 -2.91 7.18 -2.44
C GLN A 267 -2.61 6.66 -3.85
N VAL A 268 -2.29 5.37 -4.00
CA VAL A 268 -2.01 4.79 -5.33
C VAL A 268 -3.22 4.84 -6.27
N ALA A 269 -4.44 4.65 -5.75
CA ALA A 269 -5.64 4.82 -6.57
C ALA A 269 -5.78 6.25 -7.11
N LYS A 270 -5.52 7.25 -6.28
CA LYS A 270 -5.54 8.66 -6.68
C LYS A 270 -4.43 8.97 -7.69
N ASP A 271 -3.21 8.49 -7.45
CA ASP A 271 -2.07 8.71 -8.35
C ASP A 271 -2.35 8.11 -9.74
N LEU A 272 -2.91 6.90 -9.80
CA LEU A 272 -3.35 6.27 -11.05
C LEU A 272 -4.47 7.05 -11.73
N GLU A 273 -5.47 7.54 -10.99
CA GLU A 273 -6.55 8.35 -11.55
C GLU A 273 -6.02 9.64 -12.18
N ASP A 274 -5.15 10.36 -11.46
CA ASP A 274 -4.52 11.59 -11.94
C ASP A 274 -3.62 11.33 -13.17
N PHE A 275 -2.82 10.25 -13.15
CA PHE A 275 -1.96 9.86 -14.26
C PHE A 275 -2.76 9.47 -15.52
N ASN A 276 -3.79 8.62 -15.40
CA ASN A 276 -4.62 8.23 -16.53
C ASN A 276 -5.44 9.39 -17.10
N ARG A 277 -5.91 10.29 -16.23
CA ARG A 277 -6.59 11.52 -16.66
C ARG A 277 -5.68 12.36 -17.53
N ARG A 278 -4.44 12.61 -17.09
CA ARG A 278 -3.43 13.37 -17.82
C ARG A 278 -3.06 12.73 -19.16
N PHE A 279 -2.82 11.42 -19.16
CA PHE A 279 -2.54 10.67 -20.40
C PHE A 279 -3.67 10.80 -21.43
N SER A 280 -4.92 10.68 -20.98
CA SER A 280 -6.11 10.82 -21.84
C SER A 280 -6.31 12.25 -22.34
N GLN A 281 -6.06 13.24 -21.48
CA GLN A 281 -6.12 14.66 -21.83
C GLN A 281 -5.06 15.02 -22.87
N LEU A 282 -3.83 14.53 -22.71
CA LEU A 282 -2.74 14.80 -23.65
C LEU A 282 -3.10 14.32 -25.08
N ALA A 283 -3.64 13.12 -25.23
CA ALA A 283 -4.11 12.62 -26.53
C ALA A 283 -5.15 13.56 -27.16
N SER A 284 -6.09 14.05 -26.34
CA SER A 284 -7.15 14.96 -26.78
C SER A 284 -6.58 16.32 -27.22
N VAL A 285 -5.66 16.90 -26.43
CA VAL A 285 -5.01 18.18 -26.71
C VAL A 285 -4.17 18.12 -27.98
N ILE A 286 -3.42 17.03 -28.19
CA ILE A 286 -2.62 16.84 -29.41
C ILE A 286 -3.52 16.84 -30.65
N LEU A 287 -4.63 16.11 -30.62
CA LEU A 287 -5.59 16.04 -31.72
C LEU A 287 -6.30 17.38 -31.96
N GLU A 288 -6.67 18.09 -30.91
CA GLU A 288 -7.29 19.41 -31.01
C GLU A 288 -6.34 20.42 -31.67
N ARG A 289 -5.09 20.53 -31.17
CA ARG A 289 -4.07 21.43 -31.75
C ARG A 289 -3.76 21.09 -33.20
N ARG A 290 -3.68 19.79 -33.54
CA ARG A 290 -3.52 19.33 -34.92
C ARG A 290 -4.66 19.83 -35.81
N ASN A 291 -5.91 19.69 -35.36
CA ASN A 291 -7.08 20.12 -36.12
C ASN A 291 -7.08 21.64 -36.35
N VAL A 292 -6.72 22.43 -35.32
CA VAL A 292 -6.56 23.89 -35.45
C VAL A 292 -5.56 24.26 -36.53
N ILE A 293 -4.36 23.65 -36.52
CA ILE A 293 -3.34 23.91 -37.55
C ILE A 293 -3.85 23.51 -38.94
N GLN A 294 -4.53 22.37 -39.07
CA GLN A 294 -5.11 21.94 -40.35
C GLN A 294 -6.11 22.96 -40.91
N VAL A 295 -6.99 23.50 -40.08
CA VAL A 295 -7.96 24.53 -40.47
C VAL A 295 -7.25 25.83 -40.90
N TRP A 296 -6.23 26.27 -40.17
CA TRP A 296 -5.46 27.47 -40.50
C TRP A 296 -4.67 27.30 -41.79
N MET A 297 -4.03 26.14 -42.02
CA MET A 297 -3.38 25.82 -43.29
C MET A 297 -4.36 25.82 -44.47
N GLN A 298 -5.55 25.24 -44.32
CA GLN A 298 -6.58 25.28 -45.37
C GLN A 298 -7.02 26.72 -45.67
N SER A 299 -7.22 27.53 -44.64
CA SER A 299 -7.59 28.95 -44.76
C SER A 299 -6.48 29.77 -45.43
N TYR A 300 -5.21 29.48 -45.13
CA TYR A 300 -4.05 30.07 -45.81
C TYR A 300 -4.03 29.72 -47.30
N ARG A 301 -4.23 28.44 -47.66
CA ARG A 301 -4.30 27.97 -49.05
C ARG A 301 -5.40 28.69 -49.83
N ARG A 302 -6.62 28.76 -49.28
CA ARG A 302 -7.75 29.51 -49.87
C ARG A 302 -7.43 31.00 -50.07
N ARG A 303 -6.86 31.67 -49.05
CA ARG A 303 -6.45 33.10 -49.17
C ARG A 303 -5.40 33.31 -50.26
N ARG A 304 -4.47 32.37 -50.46
CA ARG A 304 -3.45 32.43 -51.51
C ARG A 304 -4.04 32.19 -52.90
N GLU A 305 -4.95 31.23 -53.04
CA GLU A 305 -5.68 30.96 -54.29
C GLU A 305 -6.55 32.15 -54.68
N PHE A 306 -7.28 32.76 -53.73
CA PHE A 306 -8.05 33.97 -53.97
C PHE A 306 -7.16 35.15 -54.40
N ARG A 307 -6.00 35.35 -53.75
CA ARG A 307 -5.02 36.37 -54.17
C ARG A 307 -4.48 36.11 -55.58
N ARG A 308 -4.16 34.85 -55.91
CA ARG A 308 -3.72 34.45 -57.25
C ARG A 308 -4.81 34.65 -58.30
N ALA A 309 -6.03 34.22 -58.04
CA ALA A 309 -7.16 34.39 -58.94
C ALA A 309 -7.46 35.88 -59.19
N ASN A 310 -7.42 36.72 -58.15
CA ASN A 310 -7.55 38.17 -58.31
C ASN A 310 -6.40 38.79 -59.10
N PHE A 311 -5.17 38.32 -58.88
CA PHE A 311 -4.01 38.78 -59.66
C PHE A 311 -4.16 38.42 -61.14
N ILE A 312 -4.51 37.17 -61.46
CA ILE A 312 -4.79 36.71 -62.82
C ILE A 312 -5.94 37.51 -63.44
N ARG A 313 -7.03 37.74 -62.70
CA ARG A 313 -8.16 38.55 -63.16
C ARG A 313 -7.75 39.99 -63.48
N ARG A 314 -6.89 40.60 -62.66
CA ARG A 314 -6.34 41.94 -62.92
C ARG A 314 -5.43 41.96 -64.16
N MET A 315 -4.59 40.93 -64.34
CA MET A 315 -3.78 40.80 -65.56
C MET A 315 -4.63 40.61 -66.80
N ALA A 316 -5.64 39.75 -66.77
CA ALA A 316 -6.53 39.50 -67.90
C ALA A 316 -7.38 40.74 -68.28
N LEU A 317 -7.76 41.56 -67.30
CA LEU A 317 -8.40 42.87 -67.54
C LEU A 317 -7.42 43.83 -68.23
N ASN A 318 -6.18 43.94 -67.72
CA ASN A 318 -5.14 44.78 -68.35
C ASN A 318 -4.78 44.29 -69.76
N ASP A 319 -4.75 42.98 -70.01
CA ASP A 319 -4.48 42.40 -71.33
C ASP A 319 -5.66 42.59 -72.29
N SER A 320 -6.91 42.52 -71.82
CA SER A 320 -8.08 42.90 -72.63
C SER A 320 -8.08 44.38 -72.98
N ASP A 321 -7.70 45.26 -72.04
CA ASP A 321 -7.57 46.69 -72.28
C ASP A 321 -6.44 46.97 -73.30
N MET A 322 -5.32 46.24 -73.23
CA MET A 322 -4.24 46.27 -74.23
C MET A 322 -4.65 45.71 -75.60
N PHE A 323 -5.41 44.61 -75.65
CA PHE A 323 -5.91 44.04 -76.90
C PHE A 323 -6.92 44.96 -77.58
N ASN A 324 -7.81 45.59 -76.82
CA ASN A 324 -8.74 46.61 -77.34
C ASN A 324 -7.96 47.81 -77.91
N LEU A 325 -6.90 48.26 -77.22
CA LEU A 325 -6.03 49.34 -77.70
C LEU A 325 -5.29 48.95 -79.00
N CYS A 326 -4.77 47.72 -79.10
CA CYS A 326 -4.11 47.21 -80.30
C CYS A 326 -5.07 46.95 -81.47
N HIS A 327 -6.29 46.49 -81.19
CA HIS A 327 -7.36 46.34 -82.19
C HIS A 327 -7.82 47.69 -82.72
N ASP A 328 -7.94 48.71 -81.86
CA ASP A 328 -8.26 50.07 -82.28
C ASP A 328 -7.12 50.72 -83.09
N LEU A 329 -5.86 50.34 -82.81
CA LEU A 329 -4.69 50.75 -83.60
C LEU A 329 -4.61 50.05 -84.97
N SER A 330 -4.98 48.77 -85.08
CA SER A 330 -4.93 48.01 -86.34
C SER A 330 -6.13 48.25 -87.26
N ALA A 331 -7.29 48.62 -86.69
CA ALA A 331 -8.51 48.98 -87.44
C ALA A 331 -8.50 50.42 -88.01
N GLY A 332 -7.35 51.11 -88.03
CA GLY A 332 -7.20 52.42 -88.67
C GLY A 332 -7.88 53.59 -87.93
N ARG A 333 -8.16 53.48 -86.63
CA ARG A 333 -8.71 54.59 -85.81
C ARG A 333 -7.63 55.41 -85.10
N LEU A 334 -6.54 55.74 -85.79
CA LEU A 334 -5.47 56.59 -85.24
C LEU A 334 -5.97 58.01 -84.89
N GLY A 335 -7.07 58.48 -85.50
CA GLY A 335 -7.60 59.84 -85.31
C GLY A 335 -8.27 60.11 -83.96
N LEU A 336 -8.83 59.10 -83.29
CA LEU A 336 -9.57 59.28 -82.02
C LEU A 336 -8.69 59.04 -80.78
N ILE A 337 -7.70 58.16 -80.87
CA ILE A 337 -6.78 57.88 -79.75
C ILE A 337 -5.84 59.08 -79.48
N LEU A 338 -5.40 59.79 -80.52
CA LEU A 338 -4.65 61.05 -80.36
C LEU A 338 -5.49 62.18 -79.76
N PHE A 339 -6.82 62.14 -79.91
CA PHE A 339 -7.73 63.12 -79.30
C PHE A 339 -7.91 62.85 -77.80
N CYS A 340 -8.07 61.59 -77.39
CA CYS A 340 -8.21 61.22 -75.98
C CYS A 340 -6.90 61.35 -75.18
N MET A 341 -5.73 61.01 -75.75
CA MET A 341 -4.44 61.22 -75.04
C MET A 341 -4.10 62.71 -74.87
N ARG A 342 -4.61 63.59 -75.74
CA ARG A 342 -4.47 65.05 -75.58
C ARG A 342 -5.37 65.59 -74.48
N HIS A 343 -6.52 64.98 -74.21
CA HIS A 343 -7.43 65.38 -73.14
C HIS A 343 -6.98 64.89 -71.74
N VAL A 344 -6.45 63.67 -71.62
CA VAL A 344 -5.93 63.16 -70.32
C VAL A 344 -4.63 63.85 -69.90
N ARG A 345 -3.83 64.34 -70.85
CA ARG A 345 -2.62 65.16 -70.55
C ARG A 345 -2.96 66.60 -70.14
N LEU A 346 -4.17 67.09 -70.43
CA LEU A 346 -4.67 68.40 -69.99
C LEU A 346 -5.27 68.35 -68.58
N GLU A 347 -5.90 67.24 -68.16
CA GLU A 347 -6.42 67.11 -66.79
C GLU A 347 -5.36 66.74 -65.74
N ARG A 348 -4.25 66.09 -66.12
CA ARG A 348 -3.12 65.82 -65.20
C ARG A 348 -2.06 66.93 -65.14
N GLY A 349 -2.26 68.03 -65.86
CA GLY A 349 -1.38 69.21 -65.85
C GLY A 349 -1.87 70.38 -64.98
N LEU A 350 -2.98 70.21 -64.25
CA LEU A 350 -3.63 71.25 -63.44
C LEU A 350 -4.02 70.70 -62.06
N LEU A 351 -3.07 70.06 -61.39
CA LEU A 351 -2.97 69.96 -59.93
C LEU A 351 -1.47 69.98 -59.62
N ILE A 352 -0.91 71.19 -59.70
CA ILE A 352 0.36 71.57 -59.05
C ILE A 352 0.09 71.67 -57.55
#